data_AF-A0AAD9IIK7-F1
#
_entry.id   AF-A0AAD9IIK7-F1
#
_cell.length_a   1.000
_cell.length_b   1.000
_cell.length_c   1.000
_cell.angle_alpha   90.00
_cell.angle_beta   90.00
_cell.angle_gamma   90.00
#
_symmetry.space_group_name_H-M   'P 1'
#
loop_
_entity.id
_entity.type
_entity.pdbx_description
1 polymer ?
#
loop_
_entity_poly.entity_id
_entity_poly.type
_entity_poly.pdbx_seq_one_letter_code
_entity_poly.pdbx_strand_id
1 'polypeptide(L)'
;MVCCHNKRDERCGVLGPQLAQWLAELLRRRGLGAGAASVLQISHIGGHKYAGNVIVYRPGQPGHGDWFGRDDALRSPALRPHWRGRLGLSKAEQLELFAATRGECQRHGDQDIEELA
;
A
#
# COMPACT_ATOMS: atom_id res chain seq x y z
N MET A 1 0.07 2.48 6.59
CA MET A 1 -1.10 3.04 7.31
C MET A 1 -2.36 2.72 6.52
N VAL A 2 -3.41 2.23 7.16
CA VAL A 2 -4.66 1.76 6.53
C VAL A 2 -5.88 2.42 7.18
N CYS A 3 -6.72 3.03 6.37
CA CYS A 3 -7.95 3.68 6.81
C CYS A 3 -9.02 2.65 7.21
N CYS A 4 -9.50 2.68 8.46
CA CYS A 4 -10.46 1.68 8.98
C CYS A 4 -11.75 2.27 9.57
N HIS A 5 -11.98 3.58 9.48
CA HIS A 5 -13.26 4.16 9.93
C HIS A 5 -14.42 3.82 8.99
N ASN A 6 -15.63 3.78 9.56
CA ASN A 6 -16.88 3.49 8.86
C ASN A 6 -17.74 4.75 8.57
N LYS A 7 -17.35 5.93 9.07
CA LYS A 7 -18.22 7.12 9.10
C LYS A 7 -18.24 7.94 7.81
N ARG A 8 -17.10 8.16 7.14
CA ARG A 8 -17.03 8.96 5.90
C ARG A 8 -17.28 8.10 4.67
N ASP A 9 -16.85 6.85 4.72
CA ASP A 9 -17.02 5.86 3.66
C ASP A 9 -17.09 4.47 4.31
N GLU A 10 -18.22 3.78 4.15
CA GLU A 10 -18.44 2.47 4.75
C GLU A 10 -17.46 1.41 4.22
N ARG A 11 -17.00 1.59 2.97
CA ARG A 11 -16.05 0.67 2.34
C ARG A 11 -14.71 0.70 3.07
N CYS A 12 -14.32 1.82 3.65
CA CYS A 12 -13.13 1.88 4.52
C CYS A 12 -13.32 1.06 5.81
N GLY A 13 -14.53 1.05 6.37
CA GLY A 13 -14.87 0.27 7.57
C GLY A 13 -14.91 -1.23 7.29
N VAL A 14 -15.30 -1.63 6.07
CA VAL A 14 -15.37 -3.03 5.64
C VAL A 14 -14.01 -3.55 5.15
N LEU A 15 -13.37 -2.84 4.22
CA LEU A 15 -12.16 -3.30 3.53
C LEU A 15 -10.88 -3.01 4.33
N GLY A 16 -10.85 -1.89 5.07
CA GLY A 16 -9.68 -1.45 5.82
C GLY A 16 -9.20 -2.46 6.86
N PRO A 17 -10.07 -2.97 7.76
CA PRO A 17 -9.67 -3.98 8.74
C PRO A 17 -9.14 -5.27 8.12
N GLN A 18 -9.80 -5.77 7.07
CA GLN A 18 -9.37 -6.96 6.34
C GLN A 18 -7.98 -6.77 5.72
N LEU A 19 -7.75 -5.60 5.11
CA LEU A 19 -6.48 -5.26 4.50
C LEU A 19 -5.35 -5.14 5.54
N ALA A 20 -5.62 -4.49 6.67
CA ALA A 20 -4.64 -4.35 7.74
C ALA A 20 -4.26 -5.71 8.33
N GLN A 21 -5.24 -6.59 8.54
CA GLN A 21 -5.01 -7.95 9.03
C GLN A 21 -4.16 -8.77 8.03
N TRP A 22 -4.52 -8.72 6.74
CA TRP A 22 -3.77 -9.43 5.71
C TRP A 22 -2.32 -8.92 5.58
N LEU A 23 -2.10 -7.59 5.63
CA LEU A 23 -0.75 -7.02 5.62
C LEU A 23 0.07 -7.45 6.83
N ALA A 24 -0.53 -7.44 8.03
CA ALA A 24 0.16 -7.84 9.25
C ALA A 24 0.58 -9.31 9.18
N GLU A 25 -0.31 -10.17 8.67
CA GLU A 25 -0.03 -11.59 8.44
C GLU A 25 1.06 -11.79 7.38
N LEU A 26 1.05 -11.02 6.29
CA LEU A 26 2.09 -11.06 5.27
C LEU A 26 3.47 -10.71 5.87
N LEU A 27 3.56 -9.61 6.64
CA LEU A 27 4.81 -9.23 7.29
C LEU A 27 5.32 -10.33 8.22
N ARG A 28 4.42 -10.94 9.00
CA ARG A 28 4.74 -12.07 9.88
C ARG A 28 5.30 -13.26 9.11
N ARG A 29 4.64 -13.66 8.01
CA ARG A 29 5.08 -14.76 7.14
C ARG A 29 6.45 -14.52 6.52
N ARG A 30 6.76 -13.27 6.18
CA ARG A 30 8.06 -12.86 5.64
C ARG A 30 9.15 -12.69 6.72
N GLY A 31 8.85 -12.97 7.99
CA GLY A 31 9.79 -12.77 9.09
C GLY A 31 10.11 -11.30 9.36
N LEU A 32 9.30 -10.37 8.88
CA LEU A 32 9.48 -8.94 9.08
C LEU A 32 8.84 -8.54 10.42
N GLY A 33 9.68 -8.46 11.46
CA GLY A 33 9.28 -7.98 12.78
C GLY A 33 8.98 -6.48 12.81
N ALA A 34 8.44 -6.01 13.94
CA ALA A 34 8.02 -4.61 14.13
C ALA A 34 9.12 -3.56 13.87
N GLY A 35 10.39 -3.93 14.03
CA GLY A 35 11.54 -3.05 13.73
C GLY A 35 11.81 -2.87 12.22
N ALA A 36 11.29 -3.74 11.37
CA ALA A 36 11.45 -3.65 9.91
C ALA A 36 10.23 -3.00 9.24
N ALA A 37 9.02 -3.36 9.68
CA ALA A 37 7.78 -2.82 9.16
C ALA A 37 6.65 -2.94 10.20
N SER A 38 5.68 -2.01 10.13
CA SER A 38 4.50 -2.03 11.00
C SER A 38 3.25 -1.62 10.23
N VAL A 39 2.14 -2.31 10.52
CA VAL A 39 0.83 -1.96 9.97
C VAL A 39 0.09 -1.12 10.99
N LEU A 40 -0.27 0.09 10.59
CA LEU A 40 -1.02 1.02 11.43
C LEU A 40 -2.43 1.18 10.88
N GLN A 41 -3.42 0.80 11.69
CA GLN A 41 -4.82 1.16 11.45
C GLN A 41 -5.05 2.58 11.94
N ILE A 42 -5.76 3.38 11.16
CA ILE A 42 -6.03 4.77 11.50
C ILE A 42 -7.51 5.10 11.30
N SER A 43 -7.94 6.17 11.97
CA SER A 43 -9.29 6.70 11.83
C SER A 43 -9.52 7.07 10.36
N HIS A 44 -8.81 8.04 9.81
CA HIS A 44 -9.10 8.56 8.48
C HIS A 44 -7.85 9.09 7.77
N ILE A 45 -7.71 8.71 6.50
CA ILE A 45 -6.86 9.37 5.49
C ILE A 45 -7.73 9.56 4.26
N GLY A 46 -7.47 10.61 3.47
CA GLY A 46 -8.21 10.89 2.24
C GLY A 46 -8.18 9.74 1.21
N GLY A 47 -8.63 10.02 -0.02
CA GLY A 47 -8.52 9.02 -1.10
C GLY A 47 -9.51 7.85 -1.02
N HIS A 48 -10.63 7.98 -0.30
CA HIS A 48 -11.72 7.00 -0.17
C HIS A 48 -12.35 6.58 -1.50
N LYS A 49 -12.18 7.38 -2.56
CA LYS A 49 -12.47 6.94 -3.94
C LYS A 49 -11.76 5.63 -4.31
N TYR A 50 -10.71 5.27 -3.57
CA TYR A 50 -9.96 4.02 -3.65
C TYR A 50 -9.97 3.26 -2.31
N ALA A 51 -11.09 3.23 -1.58
CA ALA A 51 -11.23 2.49 -0.32
C ALA A 51 -10.61 1.07 -0.40
N GLY A 52 -10.11 0.59 0.75
CA GLY A 52 -9.05 -0.42 0.74
C GLY A 52 -7.71 0.19 0.34
N ASN A 53 -7.44 1.44 0.75
CA ASN A 53 -6.18 2.12 0.47
C ASN A 53 -5.16 1.96 1.61
N VAL A 54 -3.89 2.08 1.23
CA VAL A 54 -2.75 2.07 2.13
C VAL A 54 -1.79 3.20 1.74
N ILE A 55 -1.17 3.80 2.76
CA ILE A 55 0.02 4.64 2.58
C ILE A 55 1.22 3.89 3.12
N VAL A 56 2.24 3.72 2.29
CA VAL A 56 3.51 3.09 2.65
C VAL A 56 4.57 4.17 2.83
N TYR A 57 5.14 4.26 4.03
CA TYR A 57 6.27 5.13 4.35
C TYR A 57 7.54 4.29 4.39
N ARG A 58 8.63 4.81 3.80
CA ARG A 58 9.93 4.13 3.80
C ARG A 58 10.94 4.87 4.68
N PRO A 59 11.86 4.14 5.35
CA PRO A 59 13.00 4.75 6.03
C PRO A 59 13.80 5.64 5.08
N GLY A 60 14.36 6.73 5.59
CA GLY A 60 15.18 7.66 4.79
C GLY A 60 14.41 8.57 3.83
N GLN A 61 13.08 8.46 3.77
CA GLN A 61 12.22 9.33 2.95
C GLN A 61 11.15 10.04 3.80
N PRO A 62 11.54 10.88 4.78
CA PRO A 62 10.59 11.58 5.63
C PRO A 62 9.63 12.44 4.79
N GLY A 63 8.36 12.47 5.18
CA GLY A 63 7.30 13.20 4.46
C GLY A 63 6.81 12.54 3.17
N HIS A 64 7.48 11.50 2.67
CA HIS A 64 7.12 10.82 1.43
C HIS A 64 6.43 9.49 1.72
N GLY A 65 5.13 9.43 1.42
CA GLY A 65 4.32 8.22 1.53
C GLY A 65 3.72 7.87 0.18
N ASP A 66 3.89 6.63 -0.26
CA ASP A 66 3.26 6.12 -1.47
C ASP A 66 1.85 5.66 -1.19
N TRP A 67 0.90 6.18 -1.97
CA TRP A 67 -0.49 5.80 -1.91
C TRP A 67 -0.78 4.64 -2.85
N PHE A 68 -1.44 3.63 -2.33
CA PHE A 68 -2.00 2.53 -3.10
C PHE A 68 -3.48 2.37 -2.77
N GLY A 69 -4.29 1.85 -3.69
CA GLY A 69 -5.68 1.55 -3.38
C GLY A 69 -6.34 0.51 -4.28
N ARG A 70 -7.54 0.09 -3.84
CA ARG A 70 -8.36 -1.02 -4.35
C ARG A 70 -7.91 -2.40 -3.87
N ASP A 71 -8.87 -3.27 -3.63
CA ASP A 71 -8.78 -4.56 -2.92
C ASP A 71 -7.75 -5.56 -3.48
N ASP A 72 -7.49 -5.51 -4.78
CA ASP A 72 -6.49 -6.37 -5.44
C ASP A 72 -5.06 -5.80 -5.40
N ALA A 73 -4.90 -4.54 -4.97
CA ALA A 73 -3.63 -3.83 -5.02
C ALA A 73 -2.48 -4.49 -4.30
N LEU A 74 -2.82 -5.28 -3.30
CA LEU A 74 -1.84 -5.94 -2.46
C LEU A 74 -1.90 -7.47 -2.63
N ARG A 75 -2.94 -8.00 -3.29
CA ARG A 75 -2.99 -9.40 -3.73
C ARG A 75 -2.14 -9.63 -4.99
N SER A 76 -1.99 -8.60 -5.83
CA SER A 76 -1.07 -8.62 -6.97
C SER A 76 0.27 -7.96 -6.60
N PRO A 77 1.40 -8.63 -6.80
CA PRO A 77 2.71 -8.05 -6.53
C PRO A 77 3.09 -6.96 -7.53
N ALA A 78 2.33 -6.80 -8.61
CA ALA A 78 2.42 -5.61 -9.41
C ALA A 78 1.73 -4.45 -8.67
N LEU A 79 2.38 -3.84 -7.67
CA LEU A 79 1.86 -2.68 -6.93
C LEU A 79 1.57 -1.47 -7.84
N ARG A 80 2.17 -1.46 -9.03
CA ARG A 80 2.22 -0.31 -9.94
C ARG A 80 0.87 0.15 -10.53
N PRO A 81 -0.04 -0.72 -11.03
CA PRO A 81 -1.38 -0.32 -11.46
C PRO A 81 -2.24 0.26 -10.33
N HIS A 82 -1.83 0.02 -9.08
CA HIS A 82 -2.53 0.44 -7.88
C HIS A 82 -1.95 1.68 -7.21
N TRP A 83 -0.78 2.15 -7.66
CA TRP A 83 -0.19 3.39 -7.18
C TRP A 83 -1.07 4.60 -7.54
N ARG A 84 -1.22 5.53 -6.59
CA ARG A 84 -2.09 6.71 -6.69
C ARG A 84 -1.37 8.03 -6.44
N GLY A 85 -0.06 7.96 -6.27
CA GLY A 85 0.78 9.13 -6.06
C GLY A 85 1.65 9.02 -4.82
N ARG A 86 2.58 9.96 -4.69
CA ARG A 86 3.48 10.08 -3.54
C ARG A 86 3.27 11.44 -2.89
N LEU A 87 3.12 11.44 -1.56
CA LEU A 87 3.04 12.67 -0.79
C LEU A 87 4.27 13.54 -1.01
N GLY A 88 4.06 14.85 -1.13
CA GLY A 88 5.12 15.84 -1.27
C GLY A 88 5.61 16.09 -2.70
N LEU A 89 5.18 15.29 -3.68
CA LEU A 89 5.59 15.47 -5.07
C LEU A 89 4.56 16.26 -5.89
N SER A 90 5.05 17.12 -6.78
CA SER A 90 4.26 17.75 -7.85
C SER A 90 3.76 16.72 -8.85
N LYS A 91 2.85 17.14 -9.74
CA LYS A 91 2.37 16.27 -10.82
C LYS A 91 3.50 15.83 -11.76
N ALA A 92 4.44 16.72 -12.07
CA ALA A 92 5.57 16.41 -12.96
C ALA A 92 6.50 15.37 -12.33
N GLU A 93 6.91 15.59 -11.07
CA GLU A 93 7.78 14.66 -10.33
C GLU A 93 7.11 13.29 -10.14
N GLN A 94 5.79 13.24 -9.93
CA GLN A 94 5.07 11.97 -9.87
C GLN A 94 5.10 11.22 -11.20
N LEU A 95 4.96 11.91 -12.34
CA LEU A 95 5.04 11.28 -13.66
C LEU A 95 6.44 10.76 -13.95
N GLU A 96 7.47 11.52 -13.58
CA GLU A 96 8.87 11.13 -13.71
C GLU A 96 9.17 9.90 -12.85
N LEU A 97 8.79 9.92 -11.57
CA LEU A 97 8.94 8.80 -10.65
C LEU A 97 8.19 7.56 -11.15
N PHE A 98 6.97 7.75 -11.66
CA PHE A 98 6.21 6.67 -12.26
C PHE A 98 6.98 6.10 -13.44
N ALA A 99 7.42 6.92 -14.40
CA ALA A 99 8.16 6.44 -15.57
C ALA A 99 9.45 5.68 -15.21
N ALA A 100 10.22 6.17 -14.22
CA ALA A 100 11.49 5.59 -13.81
C ALA A 100 11.37 4.19 -13.18
N THR A 101 10.27 3.90 -12.48
CA THR A 101 10.09 2.67 -11.70
C THR A 101 9.51 1.48 -12.50
N ARG A 102 9.51 1.53 -13.85
CA ARG A 102 8.85 0.51 -14.71
C ARG A 102 9.47 -0.89 -14.58
N GLY A 103 10.78 -1.00 -14.33
CA GLY A 103 11.52 -2.27 -14.30
C GLY A 103 11.68 -2.92 -12.92
N GLU A 104 11.21 -2.30 -11.83
CA GLU A 104 11.30 -2.87 -10.47
C GLU A 104 10.12 -3.79 -10.16
N CYS A 105 8.95 -3.49 -10.75
CA CYS A 105 7.70 -4.21 -10.55
C CYS A 105 7.71 -5.66 -11.08
N GLN A 106 8.58 -5.98 -12.04
CA GLN A 106 8.66 -7.30 -12.69
C GLN A 106 9.61 -8.27 -11.97
N ARG A 107 10.55 -7.78 -11.14
CA ARG A 107 11.65 -8.61 -10.62
C ARG A 107 11.36 -9.35 -9.32
N HIS A 108 10.40 -8.87 -8.53
CA HIS A 108 10.08 -9.45 -7.23
C HIS A 108 8.69 -10.11 -7.17
N GLY A 109 7.83 -9.90 -8.16
CA GLY A 109 6.44 -10.31 -8.07
C GLY A 109 6.16 -11.77 -8.38
N ASP A 110 6.91 -12.36 -9.31
CA ASP A 110 6.60 -13.71 -9.78
C ASP A 110 7.07 -14.79 -8.80
N GLN A 111 8.14 -14.54 -8.04
CA GLN A 111 8.73 -15.54 -7.13
C GLN A 111 7.90 -15.79 -5.86
N ASP A 112 7.01 -14.86 -5.51
CA ASP A 112 6.31 -14.85 -4.22
C ASP A 112 4.85 -15.33 -4.30
N ILE A 113 4.29 -15.49 -5.51
CA ILE A 113 2.92 -15.99 -5.72
C ILE A 113 2.88 -17.52 -5.77
N GLU A 114 3.91 -18.15 -6.32
CA GLU A 114 3.94 -19.60 -6.52
C GLU A 114 4.04 -20.40 -5.20
N GLU A 115 4.51 -19.79 -4.12
CA GLU A 115 4.61 -20.42 -2.79
C GLU A 115 3.33 -20.34 -1.94
N LEU A 116 2.27 -19.71 -2.46
CA LEU A 116 0.98 -19.53 -1.78
C LEU A 116 -0.20 -20.24 -2.48
N ALA A 117 0.08 -21.09 -3.47
CA ALA A 117 -0.89 -21.92 -4.18
C ALA A 117 -1.01 -23.33 -3.59
#